data_AF-A0A9P8IXE4-F1
#
_entry.id   AF-A0A9P8IXE4-F1
#
_cell.length_a   1.000
_cell.length_b   1.000
_cell.length_c   1.000
_cell.angle_alpha   90.00
_cell.angle_beta   90.00
_cell.angle_gamma   90.00
#
_symmetry.space_group_name_H-M   'P 1'
#
loop_
_entity.id
_entity.type
_entity.pdbx_description
1 polymer ?
#
loop_
_entity_poly.entity_id
_entity_poly.type
_entity_poly.pdbx_seq_one_letter_code
_entity_poly.pdbx_strand_id
1 'polypeptide(L)'
;MFPFIFLQLALTISCTASSPIQRRALSQNDIIGLQVASFLENMELSLYTDGCQHISDAQWLAAGFPSTFQHDICTIADQQQNQTDYISSTLESNGISAPQACNYALSYDTPIAFVRLANQITSISLGYYLGSLNDFSPELQTVAASLGSVEARHDAIVRNGMGASPFPTNLDVPLSSVWAYNLAQKYITACPQQLPIVLLPPLTFNGLSGSGLNFGWSANNLSTPTANNFSTPVGVTGQDLYLALIHANVSDPVYQRVQTTRQGQGTAQLPDGLSGVVYAALTASSGDLTYHELSTTGTLAGPAQLVLS
;
A
#
# COMPACT_ATOMS: atom_id res chain seq x y z
N MET A 1 -70.61 56.61 10.37
CA MET A 1 -69.77 55.97 9.32
C MET A 1 -68.32 56.14 9.75
N PHE A 2 -67.67 55.08 10.22
CA PHE A 2 -66.23 55.07 10.53
C PHE A 2 -65.46 54.55 9.30
N PRO A 3 -64.36 55.18 8.87
CA PRO A 3 -63.56 54.67 7.77
C PRO A 3 -62.57 53.62 8.30
N PHE A 4 -62.56 52.43 7.69
CA PHE A 4 -61.54 51.41 7.93
C PHE A 4 -60.27 51.79 7.14
N ILE A 5 -59.15 51.93 7.86
CA ILE A 5 -57.81 52.10 7.28
C ILE A 5 -57.23 50.70 7.05
N PHE A 6 -56.99 50.34 5.79
CA PHE A 6 -56.27 49.13 5.42
C PHE A 6 -54.75 49.38 5.53
N LEU A 7 -54.10 48.70 6.47
CA LEU A 7 -52.64 48.66 6.60
C LEU A 7 -52.09 47.59 5.65
N GLN A 8 -51.41 47.99 4.57
CA GLN A 8 -50.72 47.05 3.69
C GLN A 8 -49.40 46.61 4.32
N LEU A 9 -49.31 45.33 4.68
CA LEU A 9 -48.09 44.68 5.14
C LEU A 9 -47.25 44.28 3.92
N ALA A 10 -46.18 45.02 3.62
CA ALA A 10 -45.23 44.64 2.58
C ALA A 10 -44.30 43.55 3.12
N LEU A 11 -44.43 42.32 2.60
CA LEU A 11 -43.57 41.19 2.92
C LEU A 11 -42.30 41.28 2.05
N THR A 12 -41.18 41.68 2.62
CA THR A 12 -39.87 41.63 1.94
C THR A 12 -39.32 40.21 2.03
N ILE A 13 -39.32 39.49 0.90
CA ILE A 13 -38.68 38.19 0.78
C ILE A 13 -37.17 38.43 0.56
N SER A 14 -36.38 38.27 1.62
CA SER A 14 -34.93 38.24 1.52
C SER A 14 -34.49 36.91 0.94
N CYS A 15 -34.17 36.86 -0.35
CA CYS A 15 -33.48 35.71 -0.94
C CYS A 15 -32.05 35.64 -0.38
N THR A 16 -31.79 34.75 0.57
CA THR A 16 -30.43 34.40 0.95
C THR A 16 -29.82 33.56 -0.17
N ALA A 17 -28.95 34.17 -0.99
CA ALA A 17 -28.13 33.42 -1.93
C ALA A 17 -27.18 32.53 -1.12
N SER A 18 -27.38 31.21 -1.17
CA SER A 18 -26.39 30.27 -0.67
C SER A 18 -25.16 30.35 -1.57
N SER A 19 -24.02 30.75 -1.02
CA SER A 19 -22.75 30.55 -1.70
C SER A 19 -22.61 29.05 -1.99
N PRO A 20 -22.32 28.62 -3.23
CA PRO A 20 -22.02 27.22 -3.48
C PRO A 20 -20.87 26.83 -2.55
N ILE A 21 -21.02 25.71 -1.83
CA ILE A 21 -19.93 25.11 -1.07
C ILE A 21 -18.86 24.75 -2.11
N GLN A 22 -17.85 25.59 -2.23
CA GLN A 22 -16.72 25.32 -3.10
C GLN A 22 -15.98 24.14 -2.50
N ARG A 23 -15.97 22.99 -3.18
CA ARG A 23 -15.12 21.88 -2.78
C ARG A 23 -13.70 22.41 -2.63
N ARG A 24 -13.08 22.13 -1.49
CA ARG A 24 -11.69 22.50 -1.25
C ARG A 24 -10.85 21.81 -2.33
N ALA A 25 -10.03 22.58 -3.04
CA ALA A 25 -9.08 22.01 -3.97
C ALA A 25 -8.15 21.05 -3.22
N LEU A 26 -7.81 19.94 -3.87
CA LEU A 26 -6.86 18.97 -3.34
C LEU A 26 -5.51 19.67 -3.07
N SER A 27 -4.92 19.40 -1.91
CA SER A 27 -3.53 19.79 -1.64
C SER A 27 -2.57 18.96 -2.49
N GLN A 28 -1.31 19.38 -2.58
CA GLN A 28 -0.30 18.59 -3.31
C GLN A 28 -0.13 17.18 -2.71
N ASN A 29 -0.22 17.05 -1.38
CA ASN A 29 -0.14 15.76 -0.72
C ASN A 29 -1.36 14.89 -1.04
N ASP A 30 -2.56 15.47 -1.06
CA ASP A 30 -3.78 14.75 -1.47
C ASP A 30 -3.67 14.23 -2.90
N ILE A 31 -3.13 15.04 -3.81
CA ILE A 31 -2.93 14.65 -5.20
C ILE A 31 -1.96 13.47 -5.29
N ILE A 32 -0.80 13.57 -4.63
CA ILE A 32 0.21 12.49 -4.63
C ILE A 32 -0.38 11.22 -4.01
N GLY A 33 -1.06 11.34 -2.87
CA GLY A 33 -1.67 10.22 -2.18
C GLY A 33 -2.77 9.55 -2.99
N LEU A 34 -3.68 10.31 -3.59
CA LEU A 34 -4.72 9.73 -4.45
C LEU A 34 -4.14 9.11 -5.73
N GLN A 35 -3.05 9.65 -6.28
CA GLN A 35 -2.37 9.04 -7.43
C GLN A 35 -1.70 7.70 -7.06
N VAL A 36 -1.04 7.61 -5.91
CA VAL A 36 -0.47 6.34 -5.44
C VAL A 36 -1.58 5.34 -5.12
N ALA A 37 -2.67 5.78 -4.48
CA ALA A 37 -3.85 4.94 -4.22
C ALA A 37 -4.40 4.37 -5.53
N SER A 38 -4.74 5.24 -6.50
CA SER A 38 -5.25 4.83 -7.81
C SER A 38 -4.32 3.86 -8.54
N PHE A 39 -3.00 4.05 -8.45
CA PHE A 39 -2.02 3.15 -9.03
C PHE A 39 -2.05 1.74 -8.40
N LEU A 40 -2.21 1.64 -7.08
CA LEU A 40 -2.34 0.37 -6.37
C LEU A 40 -3.70 -0.31 -6.64
N GLU A 41 -4.79 0.45 -6.57
CA GLU A 41 -6.15 -0.04 -6.83
C GLU A 41 -6.28 -0.63 -8.23
N ASN A 42 -5.69 0.01 -9.26
CA ASN A 42 -5.68 -0.56 -10.62
C ASN A 42 -4.99 -1.93 -10.68
N MET A 43 -3.94 -2.15 -9.88
CA MET A 43 -3.23 -3.44 -9.80
C MET A 43 -4.09 -4.50 -9.11
N GLU A 44 -4.75 -4.15 -8.00
CA GLU A 44 -5.66 -5.06 -7.28
C GLU A 44 -6.88 -5.41 -8.13
N LEU A 45 -7.50 -4.42 -8.74
CA LEU A 45 -8.62 -4.61 -9.65
C LEU A 45 -8.25 -5.58 -10.77
N SER A 46 -7.05 -5.42 -11.37
CA SER A 46 -6.57 -6.36 -12.40
C SER A 46 -6.43 -7.79 -11.86
N LEU A 47 -5.88 -7.96 -10.65
CA LEU A 47 -5.71 -9.28 -10.05
C LEU A 47 -7.07 -9.94 -9.74
N TYR A 48 -7.93 -9.27 -8.99
CA TYR A 48 -9.18 -9.84 -8.51
C TYR A 48 -10.18 -10.06 -9.63
N THR A 49 -10.23 -9.17 -10.64
CA THR A 49 -11.05 -9.38 -11.83
C THR A 49 -10.61 -10.64 -12.58
N ASP A 50 -9.30 -10.81 -12.78
CA ASP A 50 -8.74 -11.98 -13.46
C ASP A 50 -9.06 -13.28 -12.70
N GLY A 51 -8.87 -13.28 -11.39
CA GLY A 51 -9.20 -14.43 -10.53
C GLY A 51 -10.70 -14.78 -10.53
N CYS A 52 -11.57 -13.77 -10.44
CA CYS A 52 -13.03 -13.95 -10.48
C CYS A 52 -13.50 -14.53 -11.83
N GLN A 53 -12.91 -14.09 -12.94
CA GLN A 53 -13.32 -14.50 -14.28
C GLN A 53 -12.76 -15.88 -14.68
N HIS A 54 -11.53 -16.20 -14.26
CA HIS A 54 -10.80 -17.35 -14.80
C HIS A 54 -10.61 -18.53 -13.84
N ILE A 55 -10.90 -18.37 -12.53
CA ILE A 55 -10.87 -19.48 -11.58
C ILE A 55 -12.30 -19.93 -11.27
N SER A 56 -12.66 -21.11 -11.75
CA SER A 56 -13.99 -21.70 -11.55
C SER A 56 -14.20 -22.24 -10.14
N ASP A 57 -15.47 -22.33 -9.71
CA ASP A 57 -15.87 -22.99 -8.46
C ASP A 57 -15.27 -24.39 -8.28
N ALA A 58 -15.24 -25.18 -9.36
CA ALA A 58 -14.67 -26.53 -9.32
C ALA A 58 -13.17 -26.51 -9.01
N GLN A 59 -12.42 -25.53 -9.53
CA GLN A 59 -11.00 -25.35 -9.22
C GLN A 59 -10.79 -24.90 -7.77
N TRP A 60 -11.61 -23.97 -7.27
CA TRP A 60 -11.57 -23.55 -5.86
C TRP A 60 -11.82 -24.72 -4.91
N LEU A 61 -12.91 -25.47 -5.14
CA LEU A 61 -13.26 -26.64 -4.33
C LEU A 61 -12.18 -27.73 -4.41
N ALA A 62 -11.65 -28.01 -5.60
CA ALA A 62 -10.57 -28.98 -5.78
C ALA A 62 -9.27 -28.58 -5.08
N ALA A 63 -9.02 -27.28 -4.95
CA ALA A 63 -7.89 -26.73 -4.20
C ALA A 63 -8.14 -26.63 -2.68
N GLY A 64 -9.30 -27.07 -2.19
CA GLY A 64 -9.63 -27.14 -0.77
C GLY A 64 -10.28 -25.88 -0.19
N PHE A 65 -10.70 -24.93 -1.03
CA PHE A 65 -11.37 -23.71 -0.58
C PHE A 65 -12.87 -23.95 -0.33
N PRO A 66 -13.51 -23.15 0.55
CA PRO A 66 -14.97 -23.19 0.75
C PRO A 66 -15.74 -22.91 -0.54
N SER A 67 -16.96 -23.44 -0.66
CA SER A 67 -17.82 -23.21 -1.82
C SER A 67 -18.25 -21.75 -2.02
N THR A 68 -18.07 -20.90 -1.02
CA THR A 68 -18.35 -19.46 -1.10
C THR A 68 -17.17 -18.65 -1.63
N PHE A 69 -15.98 -19.24 -1.72
CA PHE A 69 -14.75 -18.47 -1.91
C PHE A 69 -14.70 -17.75 -3.26
N GLN A 70 -15.24 -18.35 -4.33
CA GLN A 70 -15.37 -17.66 -5.62
C GLN A 70 -16.22 -16.39 -5.51
N HIS A 71 -17.35 -16.47 -4.79
CA HIS A 71 -18.21 -15.32 -4.56
C HIS A 71 -17.50 -14.23 -3.75
N ASP A 72 -16.71 -14.62 -2.74
CA ASP A 72 -15.89 -13.68 -1.97
C ASP A 72 -14.86 -12.97 -2.87
N ILE A 73 -14.13 -13.71 -3.72
CA ILE A 73 -13.16 -13.15 -4.68
C ILE A 73 -13.83 -12.20 -5.68
N CYS A 74 -14.99 -12.57 -6.23
CA CYS A 74 -15.75 -11.69 -7.13
C CYS A 74 -16.31 -10.45 -6.43
N THR A 75 -16.73 -10.58 -5.16
CA THR A 75 -17.16 -9.44 -4.35
C THR A 75 -16.01 -8.48 -4.10
N ILE A 76 -14.79 -8.99 -3.87
CA ILE A 76 -13.59 -8.15 -3.76
C ILE A 76 -13.35 -7.44 -5.09
N ALA A 77 -13.41 -8.14 -6.23
CA ALA A 77 -13.24 -7.51 -7.55
C ALA A 77 -14.21 -6.35 -7.79
N ASP A 78 -15.50 -6.54 -7.46
CA ASP A 78 -16.52 -5.47 -7.58
C ASP A 78 -16.21 -4.29 -6.65
N GLN A 79 -15.73 -4.55 -5.43
CA GLN A 79 -15.35 -3.48 -4.50
C GLN A 79 -14.12 -2.72 -5.00
N GLN A 80 -13.09 -3.43 -5.49
CA GLN A 80 -11.89 -2.84 -6.09
C GLN A 80 -12.22 -1.95 -7.30
N GLN A 81 -13.22 -2.34 -8.12
CA GLN A 81 -13.71 -1.50 -9.22
C GLN A 81 -14.32 -0.19 -8.69
N ASN A 82 -15.20 -0.29 -7.70
CA ASN A 82 -15.84 0.88 -7.10
C ASN A 82 -14.83 1.81 -6.41
N GLN A 83 -13.80 1.26 -5.74
CA GLN A 83 -12.71 2.04 -5.14
C GLN A 83 -11.89 2.75 -6.21
N THR A 84 -11.48 2.04 -7.26
CA THR A 84 -10.76 2.60 -8.41
C THR A 84 -11.53 3.76 -9.06
N ASP A 85 -12.84 3.58 -9.30
CA ASP A 85 -13.70 4.61 -9.91
C ASP A 85 -13.88 5.83 -8.99
N TYR A 86 -14.05 5.59 -7.70
CA TYR A 86 -14.19 6.64 -6.71
C TYR A 86 -12.94 7.52 -6.65
N ILE A 87 -11.74 6.93 -6.61
CA ILE A 87 -10.48 7.68 -6.55
C ILE A 87 -10.24 8.41 -7.87
N SER A 88 -10.46 7.74 -9.00
CA SER A 88 -10.26 8.33 -10.33
C SER A 88 -11.18 9.53 -10.54
N SER A 89 -12.47 9.39 -10.22
CA SER A 89 -13.43 10.50 -10.30
C SER A 89 -13.11 11.65 -9.33
N THR A 90 -12.53 11.35 -8.16
CA THR A 90 -12.07 12.37 -7.21
C THR A 90 -10.92 13.20 -7.81
N LEU A 91 -9.93 12.56 -8.43
CA LEU A 91 -8.83 13.26 -9.12
C LEU A 91 -9.36 14.09 -10.31
N GLU A 92 -10.15 13.47 -11.18
CA GLU A 92 -10.62 14.08 -12.43
C GLU A 92 -11.57 15.26 -12.18
N SER A 93 -12.46 15.15 -11.19
CA SER A 93 -13.34 16.27 -10.79
C SER A 93 -12.58 17.47 -10.22
N ASN A 94 -11.32 17.28 -9.82
CA ASN A 94 -10.40 18.34 -9.42
C ASN A 94 -9.42 18.75 -10.54
N GLY A 95 -9.65 18.28 -11.78
CA GLY A 95 -8.81 18.62 -12.94
C GLY A 95 -7.45 17.92 -12.95
N ILE A 96 -7.29 16.85 -12.17
CA ILE A 96 -6.06 16.03 -12.12
C ILE A 96 -6.31 14.73 -12.86
N SER A 97 -5.41 14.36 -13.78
CA SER A 97 -5.52 13.07 -14.48
C SER A 97 -5.28 11.90 -13.53
N ALA A 98 -6.23 10.96 -13.50
CA ALA A 98 -6.11 9.72 -12.75
C ALA A 98 -5.10 8.77 -13.43
N PRO A 99 -4.19 8.14 -12.66
CA PRO A 99 -3.35 7.08 -13.17
C PRO A 99 -4.17 5.98 -13.85
N GLN A 100 -3.71 5.57 -15.04
CA GLN A 100 -4.32 4.47 -15.78
C GLN A 100 -3.66 3.15 -15.40
N ALA A 101 -4.39 2.05 -15.56
CA ALA A 101 -3.86 0.71 -15.33
C ALA A 101 -2.55 0.46 -16.11
N CYS A 102 -1.60 -0.19 -15.44
CA CYS A 102 -0.35 -0.62 -16.04
C CYS A 102 -0.50 -1.98 -16.73
N ASN A 103 0.53 -2.40 -17.46
CA ASN A 103 0.70 -3.78 -17.87
C ASN A 103 1.36 -4.55 -16.71
N TYR A 104 0.68 -5.54 -16.16
CA TYR A 104 1.14 -6.27 -14.99
C TYR A 104 1.76 -7.63 -15.30
N ALA A 105 2.66 -8.09 -14.43
CA ALA A 105 3.27 -9.42 -14.41
C ALA A 105 2.72 -10.25 -13.24
N LEU A 106 1.39 -10.41 -13.19
CA LEU A 106 0.69 -11.17 -12.13
C LEU A 106 0.67 -12.65 -12.49
N SER A 107 1.72 -13.39 -12.12
CA SER A 107 1.83 -14.80 -12.47
C SER A 107 1.32 -15.72 -11.37
N TYR A 108 0.31 -16.53 -11.68
CA TYR A 108 -0.19 -17.62 -10.86
C TYR A 108 -0.82 -18.71 -11.76
N ASP A 109 -0.71 -19.97 -11.36
CA ASP A 109 -1.17 -21.13 -12.14
C ASP A 109 -2.16 -22.03 -11.39
N THR A 110 -2.38 -21.75 -10.10
CA THR A 110 -3.26 -22.51 -9.21
C THR A 110 -4.07 -21.55 -8.33
N PRO A 111 -5.24 -21.98 -7.82
CA PRO A 111 -6.01 -21.19 -6.86
C PRO A 111 -5.20 -20.83 -5.60
N ILE A 112 -4.35 -21.74 -5.12
CA ILE A 112 -3.46 -21.48 -3.98
C ILE A 112 -2.40 -20.41 -4.33
N ALA A 113 -1.80 -20.47 -5.52
CA ALA A 113 -0.85 -19.45 -5.96
C ALA A 113 -1.52 -18.08 -6.12
N PHE A 114 -2.75 -18.03 -6.64
CA PHE A 114 -3.56 -16.81 -6.72
C PHE A 114 -3.74 -16.19 -5.34
N VAL A 115 -4.22 -16.95 -4.36
CA VAL A 115 -4.53 -16.41 -3.02
C VAL A 115 -3.27 -15.93 -2.30
N ARG A 116 -2.11 -16.59 -2.52
CA ARG A 116 -0.83 -16.09 -2.00
C ARG A 116 -0.44 -14.76 -2.64
N LEU A 117 -0.61 -14.62 -3.96
CA LEU A 117 -0.32 -13.37 -4.67
C LEU A 117 -1.29 -12.26 -4.23
N ALA A 118 -2.57 -12.58 -4.10
CA ALA A 118 -3.61 -11.69 -3.58
C ALA A 118 -3.25 -11.18 -2.19
N ASN A 119 -2.80 -12.04 -1.28
CA ASN A 119 -2.42 -11.58 0.05
C ASN A 119 -1.23 -10.61 0.01
N GLN A 120 -0.23 -10.90 -0.80
CA GLN A 120 0.93 -10.00 -0.95
C GLN A 120 0.50 -8.64 -1.48
N ILE A 121 -0.37 -8.59 -2.48
CA ILE A 121 -0.83 -7.36 -3.13
C ILE A 121 -1.76 -6.57 -2.21
N THR A 122 -2.78 -7.19 -1.63
CA THR A 122 -3.73 -6.52 -0.72
C THR A 122 -3.07 -6.01 0.55
N SER A 123 -2.09 -6.74 1.10
CA SER A 123 -1.28 -6.23 2.22
C SER A 123 -0.53 -4.93 1.87
N ILE A 124 -0.13 -4.72 0.61
CA ILE A 124 0.53 -3.46 0.18
C ILE A 124 -0.47 -2.30 0.24
N SER A 125 -1.67 -2.45 -0.31
CA SER A 125 -2.69 -1.41 -0.28
C SER A 125 -3.20 -1.13 1.12
N LEU A 126 -3.44 -2.16 1.92
CA LEU A 126 -3.79 -2.03 3.35
C LEU A 126 -2.73 -1.22 4.10
N GLY A 127 -1.46 -1.60 3.95
CA GLY A 127 -0.35 -0.87 4.57
C GLY A 127 -0.26 0.56 4.08
N TYR A 128 -0.49 0.79 2.78
CA TYR A 128 -0.47 2.12 2.17
C TYR A 128 -1.55 3.03 2.75
N TYR A 129 -2.82 2.59 2.79
CA TYR A 129 -3.89 3.40 3.36
C TYR A 129 -3.62 3.74 4.82
N LEU A 130 -3.14 2.78 5.62
CA LEU A 130 -2.78 3.03 7.01
C LEU A 130 -1.63 4.03 7.15
N GLY A 131 -0.54 3.85 6.40
CA GLY A 131 0.68 4.64 6.53
C GLY A 131 0.58 6.05 5.94
N SER A 132 -0.32 6.26 4.98
CA SER A 132 -0.54 7.56 4.32
C SER A 132 -1.61 8.43 4.98
N LEU A 133 -2.33 7.94 6.01
CA LEU A 133 -3.41 8.71 6.66
C LEU A 133 -3.00 10.14 7.01
N ASN A 134 -1.85 10.31 7.67
CA ASN A 134 -1.40 11.63 8.11
C ASN A 134 -0.95 12.56 6.96
N ASP A 135 -0.75 12.04 5.75
CA ASP A 135 -0.38 12.84 4.58
C ASP A 135 -1.60 13.51 3.94
N PHE A 136 -2.79 12.93 4.12
CA PHE A 136 -4.04 13.45 3.58
C PHE A 136 -4.61 14.63 4.40
N SER A 137 -5.38 15.49 3.73
CA SER A 137 -6.22 16.48 4.38
C SER A 137 -7.23 15.80 5.33
N PRO A 138 -7.71 16.48 6.39
CA PRO A 138 -8.65 15.89 7.34
C PRO A 138 -9.91 15.28 6.69
N GLU A 139 -10.38 15.88 5.59
CA GLU A 139 -11.53 15.37 4.86
C GLU A 139 -11.23 14.04 4.14
N LEU A 140 -10.03 13.92 3.55
CA LEU A 140 -9.60 12.70 2.88
C LEU A 140 -9.08 11.63 3.85
N GLN A 141 -8.66 11.98 5.06
CA GLN A 141 -8.30 11.01 6.10
C GLN A 141 -9.43 10.04 6.41
N THR A 142 -10.67 10.54 6.50
CA THR A 142 -11.84 9.69 6.75
C THR A 142 -12.12 8.76 5.57
N VAL A 143 -11.91 9.25 4.35
CA VAL A 143 -12.05 8.47 3.12
C VAL A 143 -10.98 7.38 3.04
N ALA A 144 -9.71 7.73 3.21
CA ALA A 144 -8.59 6.79 3.23
C ALA A 144 -8.74 5.73 4.34
N ALA A 145 -9.19 6.12 5.54
CA ALA A 145 -9.49 5.18 6.62
C ALA A 145 -10.65 4.23 6.26
N SER A 146 -11.67 4.72 5.56
CA SER A 146 -12.78 3.89 5.08
C SER A 146 -12.30 2.86 4.05
N LEU A 147 -11.49 3.28 3.07
CA LEU A 147 -10.89 2.39 2.07
C LEU A 147 -9.98 1.35 2.74
N GLY A 148 -9.08 1.78 3.62
CA GLY A 148 -8.22 0.88 4.40
C GLY A 148 -9.01 -0.15 5.23
N SER A 149 -10.19 0.21 5.77
CA SER A 149 -11.05 -0.75 6.48
C SER A 149 -11.72 -1.80 5.56
N VAL A 150 -11.88 -1.48 4.27
CA VAL A 150 -12.33 -2.43 3.25
C VAL A 150 -11.17 -3.36 2.91
N GLU A 151 -9.97 -2.82 2.68
CA GLU A 151 -8.75 -3.60 2.42
C GLU A 151 -8.42 -4.57 3.54
N ALA A 152 -8.61 -4.18 4.81
CA ALA A 152 -8.42 -5.09 5.95
C ALA A 152 -9.39 -6.29 5.91
N ARG A 153 -10.62 -6.10 5.42
CA ARG A 153 -11.59 -7.20 5.25
C ARG A 153 -11.22 -8.09 4.06
N HIS A 154 -10.69 -7.52 2.98
CA HIS A 154 -10.16 -8.29 1.86
C HIS A 154 -8.98 -9.15 2.31
N ASP A 155 -8.02 -8.56 3.00
CA ASP A 155 -6.86 -9.29 3.55
C ASP A 155 -7.32 -10.43 4.46
N ALA A 156 -8.26 -10.19 5.38
CA ALA A 156 -8.81 -11.23 6.26
C ALA A 156 -9.42 -12.42 5.49
N ILE A 157 -10.21 -12.16 4.43
CA ILE A 157 -10.79 -13.20 3.58
C ILE A 157 -9.71 -14.00 2.87
N VAL A 158 -8.73 -13.31 2.28
CA VAL A 158 -7.64 -13.95 1.53
C VAL A 158 -6.75 -14.78 2.47
N ARG A 159 -6.40 -14.26 3.65
CA ARG A 159 -5.65 -15.00 4.67
C ARG A 159 -6.39 -16.26 5.12
N ASN A 160 -7.69 -16.14 5.37
CA ASN A 160 -8.51 -17.29 5.72
C ASN A 160 -8.52 -18.34 4.58
N GLY A 161 -8.56 -17.89 3.32
CA GLY A 161 -8.41 -18.76 2.15
C GLY A 161 -7.06 -19.49 2.12
N MET A 162 -5.98 -18.87 2.59
CA MET A 162 -4.67 -19.53 2.71
C MET A 162 -4.61 -20.57 3.84
N GLY A 163 -5.66 -20.69 4.66
CA GLY A 163 -5.63 -21.40 5.94
C GLY A 163 -4.83 -20.68 7.02
N ALA A 164 -4.50 -19.40 6.81
CA ALA A 164 -3.84 -18.54 7.79
C ALA A 164 -4.88 -17.84 8.68
N SER A 165 -4.44 -17.30 9.82
CA SER A 165 -5.33 -16.51 10.68
C SER A 165 -5.82 -15.26 9.93
N PRO A 166 -7.15 -15.00 9.88
CA PRO A 166 -7.69 -13.72 9.41
C PRO A 166 -7.42 -12.57 10.40
N PHE A 167 -6.83 -12.88 11.56
CA PHE A 167 -6.44 -11.92 12.60
C PHE A 167 -4.95 -12.16 12.93
N PRO A 168 -4.02 -11.82 12.02
CA PRO A 168 -2.62 -12.18 12.20
C PRO A 168 -1.95 -11.45 13.37
N THR A 169 -2.38 -10.21 13.63
CA THR A 169 -1.76 -9.27 14.56
C THR A 169 -2.81 -8.33 15.16
N ASN A 170 -2.45 -7.59 16.21
CA ASN A 170 -3.36 -6.62 16.86
C ASN A 170 -3.48 -5.28 16.11
N LEU A 171 -2.52 -5.00 15.23
CA LEU A 171 -2.45 -3.81 14.40
C LEU A 171 -2.00 -4.23 13.00
N ASP A 172 -2.30 -3.43 11.98
CA ASP A 172 -1.72 -3.59 10.65
C ASP A 172 -0.41 -2.82 10.51
N VAL A 173 0.36 -3.11 9.46
CA VAL A 173 1.71 -2.55 9.27
C VAL A 173 1.68 -1.42 8.24
N PRO A 174 2.07 -0.18 8.61
CA PRO A 174 1.98 0.95 7.70
C PRO A 174 3.03 0.90 6.58
N LEU A 175 2.69 1.49 5.44
CA LEU A 175 3.57 1.77 4.30
C LEU A 175 3.48 3.23 3.88
N SER A 176 4.62 3.85 3.59
CA SER A 176 4.69 5.18 3.01
C SER A 176 4.38 5.10 1.51
N SER A 177 4.00 6.22 0.90
CA SER A 177 3.82 6.32 -0.55
C SER A 177 5.03 5.80 -1.34
N VAL A 178 6.25 6.12 -0.88
CA VAL A 178 7.49 5.65 -1.52
C VAL A 178 7.62 4.14 -1.44
N TRP A 179 7.40 3.57 -0.25
CA TRP A 179 7.55 2.14 -0.05
C TRP A 179 6.48 1.33 -0.76
N ALA A 180 5.22 1.73 -0.69
CA ALA A 180 4.11 1.07 -1.39
C ALA A 180 4.33 1.08 -2.90
N TYR A 181 4.71 2.24 -3.47
CA TYR A 181 5.01 2.37 -4.89
C TYR A 181 6.16 1.44 -5.32
N ASN A 182 7.24 1.35 -4.53
CA ASN A 182 8.38 0.48 -4.83
C ASN A 182 8.08 -1.02 -4.66
N LEU A 183 7.25 -1.42 -3.69
CA LEU A 183 6.80 -2.82 -3.57
C LEU A 183 6.00 -3.28 -4.78
N ALA A 184 5.15 -2.40 -5.31
CA ALA A 184 4.31 -2.71 -6.47
C ALA A 184 5.10 -2.86 -7.78
N GLN A 185 6.28 -2.23 -7.91
CA GLN A 185 7.07 -2.28 -9.14
C GLN A 185 7.41 -3.71 -9.59
N LYS A 186 7.57 -4.65 -8.66
CA LYS A 186 7.90 -6.05 -9.00
C LYS A 186 6.78 -6.76 -9.77
N TYR A 187 5.56 -6.21 -9.77
CA TYR A 187 4.40 -6.75 -10.47
C TYR A 187 4.10 -6.01 -11.77
N ILE A 188 4.95 -5.08 -12.20
CA ILE A 188 4.69 -4.20 -13.34
C ILE A 188 5.72 -4.43 -14.43
N THR A 189 5.25 -4.52 -15.67
CA THR A 189 6.11 -4.58 -16.86
C THR A 189 6.26 -3.21 -17.52
N ALA A 190 5.17 -2.43 -17.60
CA ALA A 190 5.17 -1.08 -18.14
C ALA A 190 3.92 -0.31 -17.65
N CYS A 191 4.02 1.00 -17.49
CA CYS A 191 2.88 1.86 -17.16
C CYS A 191 2.71 2.96 -18.21
N PRO A 192 1.47 3.39 -18.52
CA PRO A 192 1.22 4.54 -19.40
C PRO A 192 1.85 5.84 -18.87
N GLN A 193 1.91 5.98 -17.54
CA GLN A 193 2.50 7.12 -16.85
C GLN A 193 3.28 6.63 -15.63
N GLN A 194 4.49 7.16 -15.46
CA GLN A 194 5.24 6.99 -14.22
C GLN A 194 4.84 8.08 -13.22
N LEU A 195 4.58 7.70 -11.97
CA LEU A 195 4.35 8.67 -10.90
C LEU A 195 5.67 9.33 -10.50
N PRO A 196 5.67 10.59 -10.03
CA PRO A 196 6.86 11.28 -9.56
C PRO A 196 7.29 10.79 -8.16
N ILE A 197 7.35 9.47 -7.97
CA ILE A 197 7.79 8.81 -6.74
C ILE A 197 9.18 8.22 -7.00
N VAL A 198 10.08 8.42 -6.05
CA VAL A 198 11.45 7.91 -6.11
C VAL A 198 11.48 6.38 -6.20
N LEU A 199 12.25 5.86 -7.14
CA LEU A 199 12.52 4.42 -7.25
C LEU A 199 13.75 4.07 -6.41
N LEU A 200 13.61 3.05 -5.58
CA LEU A 200 14.63 2.56 -4.66
C LEU A 200 15.32 1.32 -5.24
N PRO A 201 16.61 1.10 -4.93
CA PRO A 201 17.27 -0.15 -5.28
C PRO A 201 16.50 -1.35 -4.70
N PRO A 202 16.29 -2.44 -5.47
CA PRO A 202 15.49 -3.56 -4.99
C PRO A 202 16.21 -4.36 -3.91
N LEU A 203 15.43 -4.83 -2.93
CA LEU A 203 15.80 -5.86 -1.97
C LEU A 203 14.94 -7.11 -2.25
N THR A 204 15.57 -8.27 -2.34
CA THR A 204 14.87 -9.54 -2.68
C THR A 204 15.13 -10.59 -1.62
N PHE A 205 14.06 -11.18 -1.09
CA PHE A 205 14.14 -12.30 -0.17
C PHE A 205 14.34 -13.61 -0.93
N ASN A 206 15.35 -14.37 -0.54
CA ASN A 206 15.77 -15.62 -1.17
C ASN A 206 15.38 -16.85 -0.32
N GLY A 207 14.53 -16.66 0.69
CA GLY A 207 13.99 -17.72 1.54
C GLY A 207 14.57 -17.76 2.95
N LEU A 208 13.97 -18.61 3.77
CA LEU A 208 14.33 -18.81 5.18
C LEU A 208 15.23 -20.04 5.34
N SER A 209 16.17 -19.95 6.27
CA SER A 209 17.01 -21.06 6.74
C SER A 209 16.98 -21.07 8.27
N GLY A 210 16.04 -21.82 8.84
CA GLY A 210 15.69 -21.68 10.26
C GLY A 210 15.12 -20.29 10.54
N SER A 211 15.62 -19.61 11.56
CA SER A 211 15.33 -18.20 11.87
C SER A 211 16.09 -17.20 11.00
N GLY A 212 17.02 -17.66 10.14
CA GLY A 212 17.79 -16.80 9.26
C GLY A 212 17.05 -16.48 7.95
N LEU A 213 16.85 -15.20 7.66
CA LEU A 213 16.36 -14.74 6.36
C LEU A 213 17.55 -14.49 5.41
N ASN A 214 17.54 -15.14 4.25
CA ASN A 214 18.50 -14.89 3.17
C ASN A 214 17.93 -13.83 2.22
N PHE A 215 18.76 -12.88 1.79
CA PHE A 215 18.32 -11.83 0.87
C PHE A 215 19.47 -11.28 0.02
N GLY A 216 19.11 -10.56 -1.04
CA GLY A 216 20.06 -9.90 -1.94
C GLY A 216 19.62 -8.50 -2.36
N TRP A 217 20.58 -7.68 -2.76
CA TRP A 217 20.40 -6.30 -3.23
C TRP A 217 21.38 -5.98 -4.36
N SER A 218 21.09 -4.94 -5.13
CA SER A 218 22.03 -4.45 -6.15
C SER A 218 23.21 -3.72 -5.50
N ALA A 219 24.35 -4.39 -5.40
CA ALA A 219 25.57 -3.80 -4.85
C ALA A 219 26.17 -2.68 -5.70
N ASN A 220 25.87 -2.65 -7.00
CA ASN A 220 26.43 -1.68 -7.95
C ASN A 220 25.61 -0.38 -8.04
N ASN A 221 24.36 -0.38 -7.55
CA ASN A 221 23.49 0.80 -7.48
C ASN A 221 23.52 1.49 -6.11
N LEU A 222 24.38 1.05 -5.19
CA LEU A 222 24.69 1.78 -3.96
C LEU A 222 25.62 2.96 -4.33
N SER A 223 25.05 3.96 -5.01
CA SER A 223 25.78 5.16 -5.44
C SER A 223 25.63 6.28 -4.41
N THR A 224 26.70 7.05 -4.24
CA THR A 224 26.71 8.31 -3.48
C THR A 224 25.80 9.38 -4.10
N PRO A 225 25.32 10.34 -3.28
CA PRO A 225 24.07 11.09 -3.50
C PRO A 225 24.16 12.22 -4.53
N THR A 226 23.04 12.55 -5.17
CA THR A 226 22.81 13.90 -5.75
C THR A 226 21.42 14.45 -5.39
N ALA A 227 21.45 15.63 -4.78
CA ALA A 227 20.42 16.66 -4.54
C ALA A 227 19.06 16.32 -3.89
N ASN A 228 18.53 15.08 -3.94
CA ASN A 228 17.20 14.75 -3.39
C ASN A 228 17.20 13.64 -2.30
N ASN A 229 18.38 13.34 -1.75
CA ASN A 229 18.71 12.80 -0.42
C ASN A 229 17.91 11.61 0.19
N PHE A 230 18.14 10.39 -0.31
CA PHE A 230 18.32 9.22 0.56
C PHE A 230 19.77 9.21 1.06
N SER A 231 20.00 9.58 2.32
CA SER A 231 21.31 10.00 2.81
C SER A 231 21.82 9.13 3.96
N THR A 232 22.47 8.03 3.62
CA THR A 232 23.69 7.61 4.32
C THR A 232 24.72 7.17 3.28
N PRO A 233 26.03 7.47 3.44
CA PRO A 233 27.04 7.00 2.51
C PRO A 233 27.21 5.49 2.68
N VAL A 234 26.77 4.69 1.71
CA VAL A 234 26.96 3.23 1.76
C VAL A 234 27.75 2.81 0.55
N GLY A 235 28.97 2.36 0.83
CA GLY A 235 29.98 2.12 -0.18
C GLY A 235 31.41 2.10 0.35
N VAL A 236 31.63 2.21 1.67
CA VAL A 236 32.95 1.93 2.25
C VAL A 236 32.97 0.47 2.68
N THR A 237 33.87 -0.31 2.08
CA THR A 237 34.26 -1.63 2.57
C THR A 237 34.44 -1.56 4.10
N GLY A 238 33.64 -2.32 4.87
CA GLY A 238 33.71 -2.35 6.33
C GLY A 238 32.62 -1.57 7.09
N GLN A 239 31.60 -1.01 6.44
CA GLN A 239 30.40 -0.54 7.14
C GLN A 239 29.47 -1.70 7.50
N ASP A 240 28.92 -1.65 8.72
CA ASP A 240 27.88 -2.56 9.16
C ASP A 240 26.54 -2.21 8.51
N LEU A 241 25.85 -3.24 8.00
CA LEU A 241 24.51 -3.11 7.43
C LEU A 241 23.48 -3.72 8.38
N TYR A 242 22.27 -3.20 8.30
CA TYR A 242 21.12 -3.64 9.10
C TYR A 242 19.92 -3.88 8.19
N LEU A 243 19.19 -4.94 8.50
CA LEU A 243 17.85 -5.16 7.97
C LEU A 243 16.87 -4.57 8.99
N ALA A 244 16.29 -3.43 8.65
CA ALA A 244 15.24 -2.79 9.44
C ALA A 244 13.90 -3.42 9.09
N LEU A 245 13.19 -3.95 10.10
CA LEU A 245 11.93 -4.67 10.00
C LEU A 245 10.79 -3.84 10.59
N ILE A 246 9.74 -3.59 9.81
CA ILE A 246 8.49 -2.98 10.26
C ILE A 246 7.46 -4.08 10.40
N HIS A 247 6.87 -4.20 11.59
CA HIS A 247 5.84 -5.19 11.87
C HIS A 247 4.83 -4.62 12.86
N ALA A 248 3.66 -5.24 12.92
CA ALA A 248 2.48 -4.76 13.63
C ALA A 248 2.66 -4.51 15.14
N ASN A 249 3.65 -5.14 15.76
CA ASN A 249 3.81 -5.15 17.22
C ASN A 249 4.76 -4.06 17.73
N VAL A 250 5.27 -3.18 16.86
CA VAL A 250 6.23 -2.12 17.21
C VAL A 250 5.89 -0.81 16.51
N SER A 251 6.01 0.31 17.23
CA SER A 251 5.86 1.66 16.66
C SER A 251 7.08 2.08 15.84
N ASP A 252 8.25 1.49 16.11
CA ASP A 252 9.53 1.79 15.44
C ASP A 252 10.18 0.52 14.87
N PRO A 253 11.06 0.65 13.85
CA PRO A 253 11.66 -0.50 13.18
C PRO A 253 12.53 -1.35 14.14
N VAL A 254 12.52 -2.67 13.94
CA VAL A 254 13.45 -3.58 14.59
C VAL A 254 14.63 -3.85 13.67
N TYR A 255 15.85 -3.64 14.17
CA TYR A 255 17.06 -3.70 13.35
C TYR A 255 17.82 -5.00 13.60
N GLN A 256 18.11 -5.73 12.53
CA GLN A 256 18.86 -6.97 12.57
C GLN A 256 20.16 -6.81 11.80
N ARG A 257 21.30 -7.03 12.47
CA ARG A 257 22.61 -6.90 11.83
C ARG A 257 22.73 -7.89 10.68
N VAL A 258 23.14 -7.40 9.52
CA VAL A 258 23.31 -8.20 8.31
C VAL A 258 24.67 -8.88 8.32
N GLN A 259 24.66 -10.20 8.18
CA GLN A 259 25.84 -10.99 7.91
C GLN A 259 26.03 -11.06 6.39
N THR A 260 26.92 -10.24 5.86
CA THR A 260 27.22 -10.25 4.42
C THR A 260 27.90 -11.57 4.06
N THR A 261 27.29 -12.36 3.18
CA THR A 261 27.82 -13.66 2.74
C THR A 261 28.64 -13.54 1.47
N ARG A 262 28.26 -12.61 0.58
CA ARG A 262 29.00 -12.17 -0.60
C ARG A 262 28.51 -10.79 -1.03
N GLN A 263 29.18 -10.14 -1.97
CA GLN A 263 28.76 -8.84 -2.48
C GLN A 263 27.29 -8.87 -2.94
N GLY A 264 26.48 -7.97 -2.39
CA GLY A 264 25.05 -7.87 -2.71
C GLY A 264 24.17 -8.96 -2.08
N GLN A 265 24.69 -9.77 -1.15
CA GLN A 265 23.90 -10.80 -0.47
C GLN A 265 24.26 -10.92 1.01
N GLY A 266 23.25 -11.23 1.82
CA GLY A 266 23.44 -11.35 3.25
C GLY A 266 22.32 -12.13 3.91
N THR A 267 22.52 -12.36 5.20
CA THR A 267 21.53 -12.97 6.07
C THR A 267 21.29 -12.12 7.30
N ALA A 268 20.09 -12.20 7.86
CA ALA A 268 19.75 -11.58 9.13
C ALA A 268 18.84 -12.53 9.93
N GLN A 269 18.95 -12.52 11.25
CA GLN A 269 18.06 -13.29 12.10
C GLN A 269 16.72 -12.57 12.21
N LEU A 270 15.62 -13.28 11.99
CA LEU A 270 14.29 -12.72 12.24
C LEU A 270 13.99 -12.77 13.74
N PRO A 271 13.41 -11.69 14.31
CA PRO A 271 12.83 -11.73 15.65
C PRO A 271 11.79 -12.86 15.79
N ASP A 272 11.69 -13.41 16.99
CA ASP A 272 10.63 -14.34 17.32
C ASP A 272 9.26 -13.65 17.35
N GLY A 273 8.18 -14.40 17.09
CA GLY A 273 6.82 -13.91 17.22
C GLY A 273 6.35 -12.96 16.12
N LEU A 274 7.07 -12.89 14.98
CA LEU A 274 6.56 -12.25 13.78
C LEU A 274 5.36 -13.03 13.21
N SER A 275 4.34 -12.29 12.80
CA SER A 275 3.10 -12.80 12.23
C SER A 275 2.55 -11.77 11.25
N GLY A 276 1.68 -12.19 10.34
CA GLY A 276 1.08 -11.28 9.36
C GLY A 276 2.07 -10.85 8.28
N VAL A 277 2.03 -9.57 7.93
CA VAL A 277 2.99 -8.98 6.99
C VAL A 277 4.13 -8.31 7.73
N VAL A 278 5.34 -8.44 7.20
CA VAL A 278 6.53 -7.72 7.67
C VAL A 278 7.17 -7.05 6.46
N TYR A 279 7.48 -5.77 6.59
CA TYR A 279 8.23 -5.02 5.59
C TYR A 279 9.68 -4.86 6.05
N ALA A 280 10.62 -4.93 5.12
CA ALA A 280 12.02 -4.74 5.44
C ALA A 280 12.73 -3.80 4.48
N ALA A 281 13.68 -3.04 5.01
CA ALA A 281 14.60 -2.22 4.24
C ALA A 281 16.03 -2.49 4.69
N LEU A 282 16.96 -2.48 3.74
CA LEU A 282 18.39 -2.46 4.03
C LEU A 282 18.80 -1.03 4.39
N THR A 283 19.55 -0.86 5.48
CA THR A 283 20.02 0.44 5.96
C THR A 283 21.41 0.33 6.59
N ALA A 284 22.09 1.46 6.73
CA ALA A 284 23.36 1.59 7.46
C ALA A 284 23.15 2.09 8.90
N SER A 285 21.91 2.44 9.26
CA SER A 285 21.52 2.79 10.63
C SER A 285 21.42 1.54 11.50
N SER A 286 21.94 1.63 12.73
CA SER A 286 21.90 0.55 13.71
C SER A 286 20.71 0.61 14.67
N GLY A 287 19.71 1.48 14.41
CA GLY A 287 18.54 1.60 15.27
C GLY A 287 18.10 3.01 15.66
N ASP A 288 18.67 4.05 15.04
CA ASP A 288 18.40 5.45 15.36
C ASP A 288 17.32 6.10 14.49
N LEU A 289 16.88 5.44 13.41
CA LEU A 289 15.83 5.99 12.54
C LEU A 289 14.44 5.56 13.00
N THR A 290 13.54 6.52 13.08
CA THR A 290 12.09 6.28 13.12
C THR A 290 11.62 5.64 11.81
N TYR A 291 10.41 5.09 11.80
CA TYR A 291 9.78 4.59 10.57
C TYR A 291 9.71 5.65 9.46
N HIS A 292 9.38 6.89 9.80
CA HIS A 292 9.32 7.99 8.84
C HIS A 292 10.70 8.27 8.25
N GLU A 293 11.75 8.39 9.06
CA GLU A 293 13.11 8.65 8.58
C GLU A 293 13.64 7.48 7.74
N LEU A 294 13.37 6.24 8.15
CA LEU A 294 13.76 5.04 7.41
C LEU A 294 13.12 5.03 6.01
N SER A 295 11.82 5.33 5.92
CA SER A 295 11.06 5.25 4.67
C SER A 295 11.21 6.46 3.75
N THR A 296 11.74 7.58 4.25
CA THR A 296 11.99 8.81 3.48
C THR A 296 13.45 9.00 3.08
N THR A 297 14.41 8.59 3.91
CA THR A 297 15.84 8.87 3.68
C THR A 297 16.78 7.71 4.04
N GLY A 298 16.35 6.78 4.89
CA GLY A 298 17.19 5.73 5.45
C GLY A 298 17.24 4.41 4.67
N THR A 299 16.46 4.26 3.60
CA THR A 299 16.41 3.02 2.80
C THR A 299 17.51 3.00 1.73
N LEU A 300 18.43 2.04 1.84
CA LEU A 300 19.46 1.80 0.83
C LEU A 300 18.99 0.86 -0.27
N ALA A 301 18.21 -0.16 0.12
CA ALA A 301 17.56 -1.08 -0.77
C ALA A 301 16.27 -1.60 -0.13
N GLY A 302 15.25 -1.77 -0.94
CA GLY A 302 13.92 -2.19 -0.54
C GLY A 302 12.86 -1.12 -0.85
N PRO A 303 11.71 -1.17 -0.18
CA PRO A 303 11.33 -2.22 0.77
C PRO A 303 11.20 -3.61 0.11
N ALA A 304 11.25 -4.64 0.93
CA ALA A 304 10.85 -6.00 0.62
C ALA A 304 9.73 -6.43 1.58
N GLN A 305 8.92 -7.40 1.17
CA GLN A 305 7.76 -7.86 1.93
C GLN A 305 7.90 -9.35 2.24
N LEU A 306 7.61 -9.72 3.49
CA LEU A 306 7.51 -11.09 3.97
C LEU A 306 6.09 -11.30 4.50
N VAL A 307 5.39 -12.28 3.92
CA VAL A 307 4.08 -12.72 4.40
C VAL A 307 4.28 -13.98 5.23
N LEU A 308 3.86 -13.92 6.48
CA LEU A 308 3.94 -15.01 7.45
C LEU A 308 2.53 -15.52 7.77
N SER A 309 2.43 -16.83 7.96
CA SER A 309 1.19 -17.53 8.32
C SER A 309 0.92 -17.47 9.81
#